data_AF-A0A4V6I065-F1
#
_entry.id   AF-A0A4V6I065-F1
#
_cell.length_a   1.000
_cell.length_b   1.000
_cell.length_c   1.000
_cell.angle_alpha   90.00
_cell.angle_beta   90.00
_cell.angle_gamma   90.00
#
_symmetry.space_group_name_H-M   'P 1'
#
loop_
_entity.id
_entity.type
_entity.pdbx_description
1 polymer ?
#
loop_
_entity_poly.entity_id
_entity_poly.type
_entity_poly.pdbx_seq_one_letter_code
_entity_poly.pdbx_strand_id
1 'polypeptide(L)'
;MKKINRLFVLLVLSFYISNAGEQERFLDSYRKATELGWLGLSYCIGIDDKSEIEKELYHLSLDPTRDKVKIMDSKAAFNELKQYIDEEKEFYGISNENIKLSYKKFKGCMKMFYYGTGYGSDYDFKVERIVKKYCKECK
;
A
#
# COMPACT_ATOMS: atom_id res chain seq x y z
N MET A 1 43.19 7.08 26.56
CA MET A 1 41.82 7.62 26.39
C MET A 1 41.39 7.92 24.94
N LYS A 2 42.28 8.03 23.93
CA LYS A 2 41.84 8.30 22.53
C LYS A 2 41.18 7.11 21.79
N LYS A 3 41.43 5.86 22.19
CA LYS A 3 40.89 4.65 21.53
C LYS A 3 39.42 4.37 21.89
N ILE A 4 39.02 4.58 23.14
CA ILE A 4 37.64 4.37 23.61
C ILE A 4 36.68 5.35 22.92
N ASN A 5 37.10 6.60 22.72
CA ASN A 5 36.29 7.63 22.07
C ASN A 5 36.02 7.32 20.57
N ARG A 6 36.96 6.67 19.88
CA ARG A 6 36.76 6.24 18.48
C ARG A 6 35.80 5.05 18.36
N LEU A 7 35.85 4.12 19.32
CA LEU A 7 34.96 2.95 19.33
C LEU A 7 33.51 3.38 19.61
N PHE A 8 33.31 4.33 20.54
CA PHE A 8 31.99 4.89 20.85
C PHE A 8 31.39 5.66 19.67
N VAL A 9 32.20 6.48 18.98
CA VAL A 9 31.77 7.21 17.77
C VAL A 9 31.41 6.23 16.63
N LEU A 10 32.18 5.17 16.43
CA LEU A 10 31.88 4.12 15.43
C LEU A 10 30.58 3.36 15.75
N LEU A 11 30.35 3.02 17.02
CA LEU A 11 29.11 2.37 17.44
C LEU A 11 27.90 3.28 17.21
N VAL A 12 27.98 4.53 17.65
CA VAL A 12 26.91 5.51 17.44
C VAL A 12 26.61 5.72 15.95
N LEU A 13 27.63 5.86 15.10
CA LEU A 13 27.46 5.94 13.64
C LEU A 13 26.81 4.69 13.05
N SER A 14 27.17 3.48 13.50
CA SER A 14 26.56 2.24 13.03
C SER A 14 25.06 2.12 13.40
N PHE A 15 24.68 2.64 14.58
CA PHE A 15 23.27 2.73 14.98
C PHE A 15 22.48 3.72 14.12
N TYR A 16 23.05 4.89 13.81
CA TYR A 16 22.40 5.87 12.93
C TYR A 16 22.19 5.34 11.51
N ILE A 17 23.18 4.64 10.93
CA ILE A 17 23.07 4.06 9.58
C ILE A 17 22.03 2.93 9.55
N SER A 18 21.97 2.09 10.59
CA SER A 18 20.99 1.01 10.67
C SER A 18 19.55 1.55 10.81
N ASN A 19 19.35 2.58 11.63
CA ASN A 19 18.04 3.22 11.80
C ASN A 19 17.56 3.96 10.54
N ALA A 20 18.47 4.60 9.78
CA ALA A 20 18.11 5.28 8.53
C ALA A 20 17.56 4.29 7.48
N GLY A 21 18.22 3.14 7.31
CA GLY A 21 17.79 2.12 6.35
C GLY A 21 16.51 1.37 6.75
N GLU A 22 16.18 1.29 8.05
CA GLU A 22 14.87 0.79 8.52
C GLU A 22 13.77 1.83 8.35
N GLN A 23 14.05 3.10 8.60
CA GLN A 23 13.09 4.18 8.45
C GLN A 23 12.70 4.39 6.98
N GLU A 24 13.63 4.29 6.04
CA GLU A 24 13.34 4.34 4.60
C GLU A 24 12.45 3.17 4.14
N ARG A 25 12.74 1.94 4.61
CA ARG A 25 11.92 0.76 4.30
C ARG A 25 10.51 0.84 4.89
N PHE A 26 10.38 1.36 6.10
CA PHE A 26 9.08 1.61 6.72
C PHE A 26 8.26 2.64 5.92
N LEU A 27 8.87 3.76 5.53
CA LEU A 27 8.22 4.80 4.75
C LEU A 27 7.81 4.30 3.35
N ASP A 28 8.63 3.48 2.70
CA ASP A 28 8.28 2.90 1.40
C ASP A 28 7.15 1.87 1.50
N SER A 29 7.15 1.03 2.53
CA SER A 29 6.04 0.10 2.79
C SER A 29 4.73 0.85 3.02
N TYR A 30 4.76 1.93 3.82
CA TYR A 30 3.59 2.77 4.08
C TYR A 30 3.09 3.47 2.81
N ARG A 31 4.01 4.05 2.02
CA ARG A 31 3.70 4.66 0.72
C ARG A 31 3.03 3.64 -0.20
N LYS A 32 3.62 2.45 -0.37
CA LYS A 32 3.05 1.40 -1.24
C LYS A 32 1.69 0.92 -0.77
N ALA A 33 1.47 0.81 0.54
CA ALA A 33 0.15 0.49 1.08
C ALA A 33 -0.85 1.59 0.75
N THR A 34 -0.47 2.86 0.92
CA THR A 34 -1.33 4.00 0.59
C THR A 34 -1.71 4.02 -0.89
N GLU A 35 -0.74 3.95 -1.79
CA GLU A 35 -0.95 3.95 -3.24
C GLU A 35 -1.78 2.75 -3.72
N LEU A 36 -1.47 1.53 -3.22
CA LEU A 36 -2.27 0.34 -3.52
C LEU A 36 -3.71 0.48 -2.99
N GLY A 37 -3.87 1.09 -1.81
CA GLY A 37 -5.15 1.43 -1.22
C GLY A 37 -5.97 2.35 -2.12
N TRP A 38 -5.37 3.43 -2.64
CA TRP A 38 -6.03 4.35 -3.57
C TRP A 38 -6.47 3.67 -4.85
N LEU A 39 -5.62 2.82 -5.44
CA LEU A 39 -5.97 2.00 -6.59
C LEU A 39 -7.21 1.12 -6.33
N GLY A 40 -7.27 0.48 -5.15
CA GLY A 40 -8.43 -0.31 -4.75
C GLY A 40 -9.69 0.54 -4.55
N LEU A 41 -9.58 1.74 -3.98
CA LEU A 41 -10.70 2.67 -3.84
C LEU A 41 -11.23 3.10 -5.22
N SER A 42 -10.33 3.47 -6.13
CA SER A 42 -10.66 3.82 -7.53
C SER A 42 -11.41 2.68 -8.21
N TYR A 43 -10.91 1.46 -8.08
CA TYR A 43 -11.58 0.26 -8.59
C TYR A 43 -12.98 0.08 -7.98
N CYS A 44 -13.10 0.16 -6.64
CA CYS A 44 -14.37 0.01 -5.94
C CYS A 44 -15.42 1.01 -6.46
N ILE A 45 -15.02 2.27 -6.63
CA ILE A 45 -15.89 3.35 -7.08
C ILE A 45 -16.25 3.19 -8.57
N GLY A 46 -15.44 2.46 -9.35
CA GLY A 46 -15.64 2.19 -10.76
C GLY A 46 -14.89 3.16 -11.69
N ILE A 47 -13.76 3.70 -11.23
CA ILE A 47 -12.81 4.42 -12.07
C ILE A 47 -11.93 3.38 -12.76
N ASP A 48 -12.00 3.29 -14.09
CA ASP A 48 -11.37 2.24 -14.88
C ASP A 48 -10.47 2.77 -16.01
N ASP A 49 -9.88 3.95 -15.84
CA ASP A 49 -8.85 4.47 -16.75
C ASP A 49 -7.63 3.56 -16.73
N LYS A 50 -7.63 2.58 -17.63
CA LYS A 50 -6.60 1.55 -17.73
C LYS A 50 -5.22 2.16 -17.93
N SER A 51 -5.12 3.28 -18.65
CA SER A 51 -3.84 3.90 -18.96
C SER A 51 -3.20 4.52 -17.72
N GLU A 52 -4.00 5.20 -16.89
CA GLU A 52 -3.52 5.77 -15.62
C GLU A 52 -3.26 4.67 -14.59
N ILE A 53 -4.15 3.67 -14.49
CA ILE A 53 -3.94 2.52 -13.59
C ILE A 53 -2.64 1.78 -13.95
N GLU A 54 -2.34 1.56 -15.22
CA GLU A 54 -1.09 0.90 -15.63
C GLU A 54 0.16 1.72 -15.26
N LYS A 55 0.09 3.05 -15.37
CA LYS A 55 1.19 3.94 -14.93
C LYS A 55 1.37 3.89 -13.42
N GLU A 56 0.29 3.97 -12.64
CA GLU A 56 0.35 3.88 -11.18
C GLU A 56 0.91 2.53 -10.74
N LEU A 57 0.47 1.43 -11.35
CA LEU A 57 1.01 0.09 -11.07
C LEU A 57 2.50 -0.01 -11.44
N TYR A 58 2.92 0.61 -12.55
CA TYR A 58 4.34 0.67 -12.89
C TYR A 58 5.13 1.40 -11.81
N HIS A 59 4.72 2.60 -11.39
CA HIS A 59 5.40 3.36 -10.33
C HIS A 59 5.39 2.63 -8.99
N LEU A 60 4.28 1.97 -8.65
CA LEU A 60 4.16 1.16 -7.44
C LEU A 60 5.14 -0.01 -7.42
N SER A 61 5.50 -0.56 -8.59
CA SER A 61 6.44 -1.69 -8.69
C SER A 61 7.88 -1.31 -8.34
N LEU A 62 8.24 -0.03 -8.40
CA LEU A 62 9.62 0.45 -8.33
C LEU A 62 10.11 0.66 -6.89
N ASP A 63 11.43 0.56 -6.72
CA ASP A 63 12.19 1.05 -5.57
C ASP A 63 12.24 2.60 -5.62
N PRO A 64 11.87 3.30 -4.55
CA PRO A 64 11.83 4.76 -4.54
C PRO A 64 13.21 5.42 -4.62
N THR A 65 14.27 4.70 -4.24
CA THR A 65 15.67 5.15 -4.29
C THR A 65 16.37 4.73 -5.60
N ARG A 66 15.84 3.71 -6.27
CA ARG A 66 16.36 3.14 -7.52
C ARG A 66 15.21 2.86 -8.48
N ASP A 67 14.73 3.91 -9.15
CA ASP A 67 13.58 3.93 -10.07
C ASP A 67 13.63 2.97 -11.27
N LYS A 68 14.72 2.20 -11.44
CA LYS A 68 14.86 1.12 -12.44
C LYS A 68 14.71 -0.28 -11.85
N VAL A 69 14.69 -0.42 -10.53
CA VAL A 69 14.60 -1.69 -9.82
C VAL A 69 13.15 -1.96 -9.46
N LYS A 70 12.59 -3.06 -9.94
CA LYS A 70 11.25 -3.53 -9.57
C LYS A 70 11.35 -4.40 -8.31
N ILE A 71 10.76 -3.93 -7.22
CA ILE A 71 10.78 -4.61 -5.91
C ILE A 71 9.42 -5.17 -5.50
N MET A 72 8.36 -4.87 -6.25
CA MET A 72 6.99 -5.32 -5.98
C MET A 72 6.29 -5.84 -7.24
N ASP A 73 5.59 -6.96 -7.12
CA ASP A 73 4.62 -7.39 -8.14
C ASP A 73 3.30 -6.63 -7.94
N SER A 74 3.26 -5.39 -8.42
CA SER A 74 2.12 -4.49 -8.24
C SER A 74 0.85 -5.00 -8.93
N LYS A 75 0.98 -5.71 -10.06
CA LYS A 75 -0.16 -6.26 -10.78
C LYS A 75 -0.80 -7.41 -10.01
N ALA A 76 0.00 -8.33 -9.46
CA ALA A 76 -0.51 -9.41 -8.61
C ALA A 76 -1.14 -8.85 -7.33
N ALA A 77 -0.49 -7.87 -6.69
CA ALA A 77 -1.00 -7.18 -5.51
C ALA A 77 -2.37 -6.53 -5.77
N PHE A 78 -2.50 -5.79 -6.86
CA PHE A 78 -3.75 -5.14 -7.22
C PHE A 78 -4.85 -6.14 -7.60
N ASN A 79 -4.50 -7.25 -8.26
CA ASN A 79 -5.47 -8.31 -8.54
C ASN A 79 -6.01 -8.95 -7.25
N GLU A 80 -5.15 -9.22 -6.26
CA GLU A 80 -5.58 -9.76 -4.96
C GLU A 80 -6.44 -8.74 -4.19
N LEU A 81 -6.13 -7.44 -4.29
CA LEU A 81 -6.95 -6.40 -3.68
C LEU A 81 -8.34 -6.30 -4.33
N LYS A 82 -8.43 -6.38 -5.66
CA LYS A 82 -9.72 -6.40 -6.37
C LYS A 82 -10.58 -7.57 -5.96
N GLN A 83 -9.99 -8.77 -5.83
CA GLN A 83 -10.69 -9.96 -5.35
C GLN A 83 -11.30 -9.73 -3.96
N TYR A 84 -10.52 -9.18 -3.03
CA TYR A 84 -11.04 -8.82 -1.71
C TYR A 84 -12.20 -7.81 -1.75
N ILE A 85 -12.07 -6.75 -2.56
CA ILE A 85 -13.15 -5.77 -2.72
C ILE A 85 -14.41 -6.43 -3.27
N ASP A 86 -14.26 -7.34 -4.24
CA ASP A 86 -15.37 -8.10 -4.81
C ASP A 86 -16.03 -9.06 -3.82
N GLU A 87 -15.28 -9.64 -2.89
CA GLU A 87 -15.79 -10.51 -1.82
C GLU A 87 -16.59 -9.70 -0.77
N GLU A 88 -16.11 -8.51 -0.41
CA GLU A 88 -16.69 -7.71 0.67
C GLU A 88 -17.79 -6.74 0.20
N LYS A 89 -17.98 -6.56 -1.11
CA LYS A 89 -18.87 -5.52 -1.64
C LYS A 89 -20.32 -5.61 -1.14
N GLU A 90 -20.84 -6.82 -0.94
CA GLU A 90 -22.20 -7.03 -0.44
C GLU A 90 -22.34 -6.56 1.00
N PHE A 91 -21.38 -6.88 1.86
CA PHE A 91 -21.34 -6.47 3.26
C PHE A 91 -21.40 -4.93 3.39
N TYR A 92 -20.70 -4.22 2.51
CA TYR A 92 -20.71 -2.76 2.47
C TYR A 92 -21.86 -2.15 1.64
N GLY A 93 -22.76 -2.96 1.09
CA GLY A 93 -23.93 -2.52 0.33
C GLY A 93 -23.62 -1.92 -1.04
N ILE A 94 -22.48 -2.31 -1.63
CA ILE A 94 -22.00 -1.89 -2.95
C ILE A 94 -22.70 -2.74 -4.01
N SER A 95 -23.52 -2.12 -4.86
CA SER A 95 -24.26 -2.80 -5.94
C SER A 95 -23.46 -2.85 -7.24
N ASN A 96 -23.63 -3.94 -8.00
CA ASN A 96 -23.09 -4.12 -9.36
C ASN A 96 -24.04 -3.58 -10.45
N GLU A 97 -25.22 -3.08 -10.09
CA GLU A 97 -26.19 -2.57 -11.07
C GLU A 97 -25.71 -1.23 -11.66
N ASN A 98 -25.41 -1.29 -12.96
CA ASN A 98 -25.04 -0.22 -13.89
C ASN A 98 -26.07 0.94 -13.84
N ILE A 99 -25.75 2.21 -13.60
CA ILE A 99 -25.09 3.18 -14.49
C ILE A 99 -24.89 4.48 -13.68
N LYS A 100 -23.70 5.07 -13.73
CA LYS A 100 -23.21 6.22 -12.92
C LYS A 100 -22.90 5.89 -11.46
N LEU A 101 -21.85 6.54 -10.97
CA LEU A 101 -21.43 6.60 -9.58
C LEU A 101 -22.63 6.94 -8.68
N SER A 102 -23.32 5.93 -8.17
CA SER A 102 -24.47 6.18 -7.29
C SER A 102 -23.92 6.59 -5.92
N TYR A 103 -24.61 7.51 -5.25
CA TYR A 103 -24.25 7.89 -3.88
C TYR A 103 -24.16 6.66 -2.95
N LYS A 104 -24.99 5.64 -3.19
CA LYS A 104 -24.97 4.36 -2.47
C LYS A 104 -23.65 3.60 -2.70
N LYS A 105 -23.20 3.47 -3.96
CA LYS A 105 -21.92 2.83 -4.31
C LYS A 105 -20.73 3.58 -3.71
N PHE A 106 -20.68 4.90 -3.89
CA PHE A 106 -19.66 5.75 -3.30
C PHE A 106 -19.60 5.59 -1.78
N LYS A 107 -20.75 5.71 -1.10
CA LYS A 107 -20.84 5.53 0.36
C LYS A 107 -20.38 4.15 0.81
N GLY A 108 -20.70 3.09 0.07
CA GLY A 108 -20.24 1.72 0.35
C GLY A 108 -18.72 1.60 0.26
N CYS A 109 -18.11 2.11 -0.82
CA CYS A 109 -16.64 2.12 -0.96
C CYS A 109 -15.95 2.95 0.13
N MET A 110 -16.50 4.11 0.50
CA MET A 110 -15.97 4.91 1.60
C MET A 110 -16.10 4.20 2.96
N LYS A 111 -17.17 3.42 3.16
CA LYS A 111 -17.30 2.57 4.35
C LYS A 111 -16.25 1.47 4.38
N MET A 112 -16.03 0.77 3.28
CA MET A 112 -14.98 -0.24 3.20
C MET A 112 -13.60 0.37 3.50
N PHE A 113 -13.31 1.54 2.93
CA PHE A 113 -12.02 2.19 3.06
C PHE A 113 -11.76 2.80 4.45
N TYR A 114 -12.78 3.34 5.13
CA TYR A 114 -12.59 4.09 6.39
C TYR A 114 -13.25 3.47 7.63
N TYR A 115 -14.27 2.62 7.47
CA TYR A 115 -15.06 2.08 8.58
C TYR A 115 -14.75 0.59 8.76
N GLY A 116 -13.70 0.29 9.54
CA GLY A 116 -13.47 -1.02 10.14
C GLY A 116 -13.86 -1.06 11.62
N THR A 117 -13.89 -2.27 12.19
CA THR A 117 -14.27 -2.50 13.59
C THR A 117 -13.16 -2.06 14.54
N GLY A 118 -13.10 -0.77 14.87
CA GLY A 118 -12.47 -0.25 16.10
C GLY A 118 -10.94 -0.10 16.14
N TYR A 119 -10.18 -0.71 15.23
CA TYR A 119 -8.73 -0.51 15.09
C TYR A 119 -8.37 -0.46 13.60
N GLY A 120 -8.28 0.73 12.99
CA GLY A 120 -8.08 0.84 11.53
C GLY A 120 -9.24 0.27 10.71
N SER A 121 -9.19 0.43 9.39
CA SER A 121 -10.12 -0.29 8.52
C SER A 121 -9.59 -1.71 8.27
N ASP A 122 -10.47 -2.73 8.22
CA ASP A 122 -10.06 -4.09 7.80
C ASP A 122 -9.41 -4.07 6.40
N TYR A 123 -9.82 -3.09 5.60
CA TYR A 123 -9.22 -2.73 4.33
C TYR A 123 -7.74 -2.35 4.45
N ASP A 124 -7.36 -1.45 5.35
CA ASP A 124 -5.96 -1.03 5.54
C ASP A 124 -5.08 -2.22 5.92
N PHE A 125 -5.54 -3.06 6.87
CA PHE A 125 -4.81 -4.28 7.24
C PHE A 125 -4.68 -5.26 6.08
N LYS A 126 -5.73 -5.39 5.25
CA LYS A 126 -5.67 -6.21 4.04
C LYS A 126 -4.63 -5.68 3.07
N VAL A 127 -4.61 -4.38 2.82
CA VAL A 127 -3.66 -3.73 1.91
C VAL A 127 -2.23 -3.88 2.42
N GLU A 128 -1.96 -3.61 3.70
CA GLU A 128 -0.64 -3.80 4.30
C GLU A 128 -0.14 -5.24 4.16
N ARG A 129 -1.02 -6.22 4.40
CA ARG A 129 -0.70 -7.64 4.22
C ARG A 129 -0.35 -7.97 2.77
N ILE A 130 -1.11 -7.44 1.80
CA ILE A 130 -0.84 -7.64 0.38
C ILE A 130 0.52 -7.03 0.00
N VAL A 131 0.84 -5.82 0.47
CA VAL A 131 2.14 -5.19 0.23
C VAL A 131 3.28 -6.05 0.79
N LYS A 132 3.19 -6.48 2.05
CA LYS A 132 4.20 -7.36 2.68
C LYS A 132 4.38 -8.69 1.95
N LYS A 133 3.34 -9.19 1.29
CA LYS A 133 3.36 -10.43 0.51
C LYS A 133 4.07 -10.26 -0.84
N TYR A 134 3.80 -9.17 -1.57
CA TYR A 134 4.27 -8.99 -2.94
C TYR A 134 5.47 -8.05 -3.11
N CYS A 135 5.82 -7.29 -2.08
CA CYS A 135 7.04 -6.49 -2.07
C CYS A 135 8.16 -7.24 -1.35
N LYS A 136 9.27 -7.48 -2.06
CA LYS A 136 10.41 -8.25 -1.54
C LYS A 136 11.16 -7.54 -0.42
N GLU A 137 11.17 -6.21 -0.45
CA GLU A 137 12.00 -5.36 0.42
C GLU A 137 11.17 -4.55 1.43
N CYS A 138 9.83 -4.68 1.43
CA CYS A 138 8.91 -3.97 2.31
C CYS A 138 8.54 -4.76 3.58
N LYS A 139 9.47 -5.57 4.10
CA LYS A 139 9.27 -6.42 5.29
C LYS A 139 9.93 -5.82 6.52
#